data_AF-A0A7W1SCA2-F1
#
_entry.id   AF-A0A7W1SCA2-F1
#
_cell.length_a   1.000
_cell.length_b   1.000
_cell.length_c   1.000
_cell.angle_alpha   90.00
_cell.angle_beta   90.00
_cell.angle_gamma   90.00
#
_symmetry.space_group_name_H-M   'P 1'
#
loop_
_entity.id
_entity.type
_entity.pdbx_description
1 polymer ?
#
loop_
_entity_poly.entity_id
_entity_poly.type
_entity_poly.pdbx_seq_one_letter_code
_entity_poly.pdbx_strand_id
1 'polypeptide(L)'
;MRKSFHTAVLVGVASPGSPIILIGDFNHRPDAGEYARIRAAGFRDAWEDAIAAGTARGRLDGITKGSSRIDYIFYIPAGAIDLLWIENVDTRALIGTQASDHNPLVAAFAVR
;
A
#
# COMPACT_ATOMS: atom_id res chain seq x y z
N MET A 1 2.62 -28.25 3.12
CA MET A 1 1.64 -27.95 2.03
C MET A 1 2.02 -26.60 1.44
N ARG A 2 2.71 -26.55 0.28
CA ARG A 2 3.09 -25.30 -0.37
C ARG A 2 1.89 -24.79 -1.17
N LYS A 3 1.27 -23.69 -0.74
CA LYS A 3 0.29 -22.96 -1.55
C LYS A 3 1.08 -22.06 -2.50
N SER A 4 1.07 -22.39 -3.80
CA SER A 4 1.50 -21.47 -4.84
C SER A 4 0.46 -20.37 -4.96
N PHE A 5 0.83 -19.14 -4.64
CA PHE A 5 0.02 -17.96 -4.88
C PHE A 5 0.30 -17.47 -6.31
N HIS A 6 -0.72 -17.50 -7.16
CA HIS A 6 -0.68 -16.85 -8.47
C HIS A 6 -1.08 -15.39 -8.24
N THR A 7 -0.10 -14.52 -7.98
CA THR A 7 -0.32 -13.08 -8.04
C THR A 7 -0.42 -12.70 -9.52
N ALA A 8 -1.64 -12.52 -10.01
CA ALA A 8 -1.86 -11.83 -11.28
C ALA A 8 -1.61 -10.34 -11.05
N VAL A 9 -0.35 -9.90 -11.20
CA VAL A 9 -0.08 -8.47 -11.35
C VAL A 9 -0.54 -8.12 -12.75
N LEU A 10 -1.70 -7.45 -12.88
CA LEU A 10 -2.01 -6.72 -14.10
C LEU A 10 -1.06 -5.53 -14.15
N VAL A 11 0.17 -5.77 -14.63
CA VAL A 11 1.00 -4.69 -15.14
C VAL A 11 0.31 -4.26 -16.43
N GLY A 12 -0.65 -3.33 -16.31
CA GLY A 12 -0.98 -2.46 -17.42
C GLY A 12 0.36 -1.93 -17.92
N VAL A 13 0.65 -2.11 -19.21
CA VAL A 13 1.96 -1.85 -19.81
C VAL A 13 2.20 -0.34 -19.72
N ALA A 14 2.65 0.12 -18.55
CA ALA A 14 2.93 1.51 -18.31
C ALA A 14 4.07 1.89 -19.25
N SER A 15 3.88 2.98 -19.99
CA SER A 15 4.98 3.49 -20.81
C SER A 15 6.16 3.82 -19.91
N PRO A 16 7.40 3.50 -20.31
CA PRO A 16 8.58 3.85 -19.52
C PRO A 16 8.52 5.32 -19.08
N GLY A 17 8.73 5.57 -17.79
CA GLY A 17 8.66 6.92 -17.21
C GLY A 17 7.26 7.41 -16.83
N SER A 18 6.21 6.59 -16.92
CA SER A 18 4.88 6.94 -16.37
C SER A 18 4.81 6.69 -14.87
N PRO A 19 4.02 7.48 -14.11
CA PRO A 19 3.74 7.14 -12.73
C PRO A 19 2.97 5.82 -12.66
N ILE A 20 3.27 4.99 -11.66
CA ILE A 20 2.59 3.71 -11.43
C ILE A 20 2.10 3.70 -10.00
N ILE A 21 0.86 3.26 -9.79
CA ILE A 21 0.32 2.94 -8.47
C ILE A 21 -0.06 1.46 -8.50
N LEU A 22 0.42 0.72 -7.51
CA LEU A 22 0.17 -0.70 -7.34
C LEU A 22 -0.47 -0.92 -5.96
N ILE A 23 -1.70 -1.42 -5.94
CA ILE A 23 -2.49 -1.59 -4.70
C ILE A 23 -3.00 -3.02 -4.55
N GLY A 24 -3.17 -3.47 -3.31
CA GLY A 24 -3.88 -4.71 -3.02
C GLY A 24 -3.45 -5.36 -1.71
N ASP A 25 -4.03 -6.54 -1.47
CA ASP A 25 -3.57 -7.52 -0.48
C ASP A 25 -2.47 -8.38 -1.11
N PHE A 26 -1.27 -8.30 -0.56
CA PHE A 26 -0.11 -9.04 -1.04
C PHE A 26 0.16 -10.31 -0.25
N ASN A 27 -0.58 -10.55 0.84
CA ASN A 27 -0.41 -11.68 1.76
C ASN A 27 1.04 -11.88 2.27
N HIS A 28 1.84 -10.81 2.31
CA HIS A 28 3.19 -10.82 2.84
C HIS A 28 3.41 -9.64 3.78
N ARG A 29 4.30 -9.81 4.75
CA ARG A 29 4.69 -8.77 5.72
C ARG A 29 5.84 -7.91 5.17
N PRO A 30 6.15 -6.74 5.76
CA PRO A 30 7.25 -5.89 5.30
C PRO A 30 8.65 -6.52 5.36
N ASP A 31 8.83 -7.57 6.17
CA ASP A 31 10.07 -8.34 6.30
C ASP A 31 10.16 -9.53 5.32
N ALA A 32 9.17 -9.73 4.46
CA ALA A 32 9.15 -10.80 3.47
C ALA A 32 10.03 -10.49 2.25
N GLY A 33 10.51 -11.54 1.57
CA GLY A 33 11.34 -11.40 0.37
C GLY A 33 10.61 -10.77 -0.81
N GLU A 34 9.31 -10.98 -0.92
CA GLU A 34 8.42 -10.40 -1.92
C GLU A 34 8.36 -8.86 -1.78
N TYR A 35 8.24 -8.35 -0.56
CA TYR A 35 8.29 -6.92 -0.26
C TYR A 35 9.62 -6.33 -0.74
N ALA A 36 10.75 -6.98 -0.40
CA ALA A 36 12.07 -6.52 -0.82
C ALA A 36 12.22 -6.48 -2.35
N ARG A 37 11.62 -7.43 -3.09
CA ARG A 37 11.64 -7.44 -4.57
C ARG A 37 10.83 -6.30 -5.17
N ILE A 38 9.66 -5.98 -4.61
CA ILE A 38 8.85 -4.83 -5.04
C ILE A 38 9.65 -3.53 -4.84
N ARG A 39 10.28 -3.37 -3.67
CA ARG A 39 11.14 -2.21 -3.37
C ARG A 39 12.33 -2.11 -4.32
N ALA A 40 12.99 -3.23 -4.62
CA ALA A 40 14.12 -3.28 -5.55
C ALA A 40 13.72 -2.93 -7.00
N ALA A 41 12.46 -3.13 -7.38
CA ALA A 41 11.91 -2.70 -8.67
C ALA A 41 11.61 -1.19 -8.74
N GLY A 42 11.95 -0.42 -7.70
CA GLY A 42 11.82 1.03 -7.66
C GLY A 42 10.50 1.54 -7.07
N PHE A 43 9.62 0.64 -6.61
CA PHE A 43 8.39 1.04 -5.93
C PHE A 43 8.69 1.58 -4.53
N ARG A 44 8.05 2.69 -4.21
CA ARG A 44 7.94 3.28 -2.88
C ARG A 44 6.70 2.75 -2.19
N ASP A 45 6.71 2.70 -0.86
CA ASP A 45 5.60 2.27 -0.01
C ASP A 45 4.99 3.55 0.57
N ALA A 46 3.76 3.85 0.18
CA ALA A 46 3.10 5.07 0.60
C ALA A 46 2.90 5.14 2.12
N TRP A 47 2.74 4.00 2.81
CA TRP A 47 2.61 4.00 4.27
C TRP A 47 3.89 4.45 4.97
N GLU A 48 5.02 3.82 4.64
CA GLU A 48 6.32 4.16 5.22
C GLU A 48 6.72 5.62 4.92
N ASP A 49 6.50 6.05 3.68
CA ASP A 49 6.85 7.41 3.26
C ASP A 49 6.00 8.47 3.98
N ALA A 50 4.70 8.22 4.17
CA ALA A 50 3.83 9.12 4.92
C ALA A 50 4.09 9.11 6.43
N ILE A 51 4.49 7.97 7.01
CA ILE A 51 4.95 7.88 8.40
C ILE A 51 6.20 8.75 8.57
N ALA A 52 7.18 8.60 7.68
CA ALA A 52 8.41 9.40 7.71
C ALA A 52 8.13 10.90 7.53
N ALA A 53 7.11 11.28 6.75
CA ALA A 53 6.71 12.66 6.52
C ALA A 53 5.75 13.23 7.58
N GLY A 54 5.26 12.42 8.52
CA GLY A 54 4.24 12.85 9.50
C GLY A 54 2.85 13.11 8.90
N THR A 55 2.55 12.53 7.74
CA THR A 55 1.27 12.70 7.02
C THR A 55 0.39 11.45 7.00
N ALA A 56 0.83 10.36 7.65
CA ALA A 56 0.01 9.17 7.89
C ALA A 56 -1.11 9.45 8.92
N ARG A 57 -2.27 8.81 8.73
CA ARG A 57 -3.49 9.00 9.54
C ARG A 57 -4.15 7.68 9.91
N GLY A 58 -5.11 7.75 10.83
CA GLY A 58 -5.90 6.60 11.27
C GLY A 58 -5.10 5.69 12.19
N ARG A 59 -5.14 4.37 11.93
CA ARG A 59 -4.39 3.37 12.71
C ARG A 59 -2.90 3.39 12.38
N LEU A 60 -2.13 4.09 13.21
CA LEU A 60 -0.69 4.30 13.02
C LEU A 60 0.18 3.04 13.27
N ASP A 61 -0.39 1.95 13.76
CA ASP A 61 0.30 0.65 13.86
C ASP A 61 0.56 0.01 12.48
N GLY A 62 -0.06 0.54 11.42
CA GLY A 62 0.05 0.04 10.06
C GLY A 62 -0.61 -1.33 9.84
N ILE A 63 -1.28 -1.88 10.84
CA ILE A 63 -1.91 -3.20 10.74
C ILE A 63 -3.16 -3.07 9.87
N THR A 64 -3.17 -3.82 8.77
CA THR A 64 -4.28 -3.86 7.83
C THR A 64 -5.11 -5.13 7.99
N LYS A 65 -4.54 -6.22 8.54
CA LYS A 65 -5.29 -7.44 8.85
C LYS A 65 -4.77 -8.14 10.09
N GLY A 66 -5.64 -8.40 11.07
CA GLY A 66 -5.30 -9.15 12.28
C GLY A 66 -4.14 -8.50 13.06
N SER A 67 -2.94 -9.06 12.94
CA SER A 67 -1.69 -8.53 13.53
C SER A 67 -0.60 -8.23 12.47
N SER A 68 -0.99 -8.07 11.22
CA SER A 68 -0.08 -7.91 10.07
C SER A 68 -0.45 -6.73 9.19
N ARG A 69 0.58 -6.06 8.67
CA ARG A 69 0.48 -5.18 7.50
C ARG A 69 0.73 -6.03 6.26
N ILE A 70 -0.32 -6.30 5.49
CA ILE A 70 -0.24 -7.10 4.26
C ILE A 70 -0.93 -6.44 3.05
N ASP A 71 -1.65 -5.35 3.30
CA ASP A 71 -2.23 -4.51 2.27
C ASP A 71 -1.32 -3.31 2.07
N TYR A 72 -1.09 -2.96 0.80
CA TYR A 72 -0.13 -1.93 0.44
C TYR A 72 -0.67 -1.01 -0.65
N ILE A 73 -0.21 0.24 -0.61
CA ILE A 73 -0.24 1.16 -1.74
C ILE A 73 1.21 1.46 -2.08
N PHE A 74 1.71 0.77 -3.10
CA PHE A 74 3.03 1.03 -3.66
C PHE A 74 2.94 2.02 -4.83
N TYR A 75 3.97 2.82 -5.05
CA TYR A 75 3.98 3.77 -6.16
C TYR A 75 5.37 4.07 -6.72
N ILE A 76 5.42 4.40 -8.01
CA ILE A 76 6.55 5.03 -8.68
C ILE A 76 6.08 6.43 -9.07
N PRO A 77 6.68 7.51 -8.53
CA PRO A 77 6.19 8.87 -8.77
C PRO A 77 6.48 9.37 -10.19
N ALA A 78 7.60 8.94 -10.78
CA ALA A 78 8.08 9.36 -12.10
C ALA A 78 8.07 10.89 -12.35
N GLY A 79 8.23 11.69 -11.29
CA GLY A 79 8.13 13.16 -11.35
C GLY A 79 6.72 13.71 -11.60
N ALA A 80 5.71 12.85 -11.75
CA ALA A 80 4.34 13.22 -12.14
C ALA A 80 3.35 13.21 -10.97
N ILE A 81 3.63 12.48 -9.88
CA ILE A 81 2.79 12.46 -8.69
C ILE A 81 3.59 12.63 -7.40
N ASP A 82 3.00 13.30 -6.42
CA ASP A 82 3.51 13.41 -5.05
C ASP A 82 2.48 12.84 -4.07
N LEU A 83 2.94 12.01 -3.12
CA LEU A 83 2.09 11.52 -2.03
C LEU A 83 1.81 12.67 -1.06
N LEU A 84 0.53 12.96 -0.81
CA LEU A 84 0.10 13.97 0.17
C LEU A 84 -0.10 13.37 1.55
N TRP A 85 -0.87 12.28 1.62
CA TRP A 85 -1.17 11.57 2.85
C TRP A 85 -1.68 10.16 2.53
N ILE A 86 -1.65 9.30 3.54
CA ILE A 86 -2.30 7.99 3.54
C ILE A 86 -3.00 7.77 4.87
N GLU A 87 -4.10 7.03 4.85
CA GLU A 87 -4.89 6.70 6.02
C GLU A 87 -5.17 5.20 6.07
N ASN A 88 -4.87 4.59 7.23
CA ASN A 88 -5.33 3.24 7.59
C ASN A 88 -6.62 3.38 8.38
N VAL A 89 -7.75 3.20 7.69
CA VAL A 89 -9.05 3.61 8.21
C VAL A 89 -9.59 2.57 9.19
N ASP A 90 -9.87 2.99 10.43
CA ASP A 90 -10.63 2.19 11.38
C ASP A 90 -12.13 2.29 11.04
N THR A 91 -12.61 1.38 10.20
CA THR A 91 -14.01 1.39 9.75
C THR A 91 -14.99 1.20 10.91
N ARG A 92 -14.62 0.44 11.94
CA ARG A 92 -15.46 0.30 13.13
C ARG A 92 -15.61 1.62 13.86
N ALA A 93 -14.54 2.39 14.02
CA ALA A 93 -14.62 3.73 14.60
C ALA A 93 -15.39 4.71 13.70
N LEU A 94 -15.23 4.61 12.37
CA LEU A 94 -15.82 5.55 11.41
C LEU A 94 -17.32 5.34 11.18
N ILE A 95 -17.76 4.09 10.98
CA ILE A 95 -19.13 3.74 10.58
C ILE A 95 -19.85 2.81 11.57
N GLY A 96 -19.25 2.54 12.74
CA GLY A 96 -19.84 1.72 13.80
C GLY A 96 -19.75 0.20 13.58
N THR A 97 -19.20 -0.26 12.45
CA THR A 97 -19.02 -1.68 12.15
C THR A 97 -17.74 -1.92 11.35
N GLN A 98 -17.16 -3.11 11.49
CA GLN A 98 -16.02 -3.53 10.68
C GLN A 98 -16.51 -3.84 9.27
N ALA A 99 -16.04 -3.11 8.27
CA ALA A 99 -16.49 -3.27 6.88
C ALA A 99 -15.94 -4.54 6.21
N SER A 100 -14.77 -5.00 6.63
CA SER A 100 -14.05 -6.17 6.10
C SER A 100 -13.10 -6.73 7.16
N ASP A 101 -12.65 -7.99 7.06
CA ASP A 101 -11.58 -8.51 7.93
C ASP A 101 -10.21 -7.83 7.69
N HIS A 102 -10.14 -6.96 6.67
CA HIS A 102 -9.05 -6.01 6.43
C HIS A 102 -9.50 -4.55 6.70
N ASN A 103 -8.57 -3.70 7.13
CA ASN A 103 -8.73 -2.24 7.16
C ASN A 103 -8.31 -1.66 5.80
N PRO A 104 -9.09 -0.74 5.20
CA PRO A 104 -8.73 -0.15 3.94
C PRO A 104 -7.61 0.89 4.12
N LEU A 105 -6.71 0.91 3.14
CA LEU A 105 -5.76 2.00 2.95
C LEU A 105 -6.30 2.99 1.93
N VAL A 106 -6.28 4.28 2.26
CA VAL A 106 -6.66 5.37 1.35
C VAL A 106 -5.49 6.33 1.23
N ALA A 107 -5.00 6.58 0.02
CA ALA A 107 -3.92 7.53 -0.24
C ALA A 107 -4.38 8.64 -1.18
N ALA A 108 -3.92 9.87 -0.93
CA ALA A 108 -4.09 10.99 -1.82
C ALA A 108 -2.76 11.37 -2.46
N PHE A 109 -2.79 11.54 -3.78
CA PHE A 109 -1.66 12.01 -4.57
C PHE A 109 -2.02 13.33 -5.24
N ALA A 110 -1.09 14.28 -5.25
CA ALA A 110 -1.14 15.41 -6.16
C ALA A 110 -0.60 14.98 -7.53
N VAL A 111 -1.25 15.43 -8.60
CA VAL A 111 -0.73 15.32 -9.96
C VAL A 111 -0.01 16.63 -10.29
N ARG A 112 1.17 16.54 -10.90
CA ARG A 112 1.96 17.68 -11.38
C ARG A 112 1.59 18.08 -12.80
#